data_AF-A0A5J4KW63-F1
#
_entry.id   AF-A0A5J4KW63-F1
#
_cell.length_a   1.000
_cell.length_b   1.000
_cell.length_c   1.000
_cell.angle_alpha   90.00
_cell.angle_beta   90.00
_cell.angle_gamma   90.00
#
_symmetry.space_group_name_H-M   'P 1'
#
loop_
_entity.id
_entity.type
_entity.pdbx_description
1 polymer ?
#
loop_
_entity_poly.entity_id
_entity_poly.type
_entity_poly.pdbx_seq_one_letter_code
_entity_poly.pdbx_strand_id
1 'polypeptide(L)'
;MYGVAEQVLGESLRDKRADALVATKVWANSRSEGQAQVKRALQFFGGRVDVYQIHNLANWLEHLPMLEGLKESGQIRAIGATHYSHSAFNELRKVIKTGRISVIQIPYNPLQRESRKISCRWPPTWGWE
;
A
#
# COMPACT_ATOMS: atom_id res chain seq x y z
N MET A 1 -7.61 5.65 9.36
CA MET A 1 -7.54 7.09 9.01
C MET A 1 -8.86 7.61 8.47
N TYR A 2 -9.44 7.03 7.42
CA TYR A 2 -10.60 7.59 6.72
C TYR A 2 -11.97 7.12 7.27
N GLY A 3 -12.08 6.89 8.58
CA GLY A 3 -13.32 6.44 9.21
C GLY A 3 -13.92 5.21 8.53
N VAL A 4 -15.13 5.36 7.98
CA VAL A 4 -15.92 4.30 7.33
C VAL A 4 -15.69 4.19 5.82
N ALA A 5 -14.74 4.93 5.24
CA ALA A 5 -14.56 4.98 3.78
C ALA A 5 -14.34 3.61 3.13
N GLU A 6 -13.59 2.70 3.77
CA GLU A 6 -13.39 1.35 3.26
C GLU A 6 -14.70 0.54 3.23
N GLN A 7 -15.54 0.70 4.25
CA GLN A 7 -16.85 0.05 4.30
C GLN A 7 -17.76 0.57 3.19
N VAL A 8 -17.89 1.90 3.07
CA VAL A 8 -18.73 2.54 2.04
C VAL A 8 -18.27 2.14 0.63
N LEU A 9 -16.95 2.10 0.39
CA LEU A 9 -16.41 1.64 -0.88
C LEU A 9 -16.70 0.16 -1.12
N GLY A 10 -16.53 -0.69 -0.10
CA GLY A 10 -16.83 -2.12 -0.18
C GLY A 10 -18.31 -2.39 -0.49
N GLU A 11 -19.22 -1.66 0.16
CA GLU A 11 -20.66 -1.72 -0.12
C GLU A 11 -20.99 -1.27 -1.54
N SER A 12 -20.37 -0.18 -2.01
CA SER A 12 -20.58 0.34 -3.37
C SER A 12 -20.06 -0.59 -4.47
N LEU A 13 -19.08 -1.44 -4.14
CA LEU A 13 -18.46 -2.39 -5.06
C LEU A 13 -18.99 -3.83 -4.92
N ARG A 14 -19.97 -4.09 -4.04
CA ARG A 14 -20.38 -5.45 -3.66
C ARG A 14 -20.63 -6.38 -4.85
N ASP A 15 -21.40 -5.93 -5.84
CA ASP A 15 -21.77 -6.73 -7.02
C ASP A 15 -20.84 -6.52 -8.22
N LYS A 16 -19.83 -5.65 -8.07
CA LYS A 16 -18.92 -5.21 -9.14
C LYS A 16 -17.46 -5.24 -8.69
N ARG A 17 -17.14 -6.06 -7.68
CA ARG A 17 -15.79 -6.11 -7.10
C ARG A 17 -14.74 -6.48 -8.15
N ALA A 18 -15.10 -7.33 -9.11
CA ALA A 18 -14.23 -7.75 -10.20
C ALA A 18 -13.94 -6.63 -11.21
N ASP A 19 -14.81 -5.62 -11.31
CA ASP A 19 -14.69 -4.52 -12.26
C ASP A 19 -13.79 -3.38 -11.76
N ALA A 20 -13.28 -3.50 -10.54
CA ALA A 20 -12.51 -2.45 -9.87
C ALA A 20 -11.15 -2.94 -9.35
N LEU A 21 -10.16 -2.06 -9.43
CA LEU A 21 -8.90 -2.21 -8.70
C LEU A 21 -8.98 -1.44 -7.38
N VAL A 22 -8.90 -2.16 -6.26
CA VAL A 22 -8.96 -1.56 -4.93
C VAL A 22 -7.56 -1.34 -4.38
N ALA A 23 -7.26 -0.08 -4.05
CA ALA A 23 -6.07 0.30 -3.32
C ALA A 23 -6.42 0.83 -1.93
N THR A 24 -5.91 0.21 -0.87
CA THR A 24 -6.07 0.69 0.51
C THR A 24 -4.74 0.71 1.26
N LYS A 25 -4.75 1.12 2.52
CA LYS A 25 -3.54 1.41 3.30
C LYS A 25 -3.66 0.96 4.75
N VAL A 26 -2.56 0.54 5.34
CA VAL A 26 -2.43 0.32 6.78
C VAL A 26 -1.72 1.51 7.40
N TRP A 27 -2.29 2.09 8.46
CA TRP A 27 -1.65 3.11 9.26
C TRP A 27 -1.77 2.74 10.72
N ALA A 28 -0.76 2.04 11.22
CA ALA A 28 -0.76 1.45 12.56
C ALA A 28 0.65 1.48 13.13
N ASN A 29 0.78 1.80 14.42
CA ASN A 29 2.07 1.87 15.10
C ASN A 29 2.52 0.52 15.66
N SER A 30 1.61 -0.48 15.71
CA SER A 30 1.90 -1.83 16.18
C SER A 30 1.48 -2.88 15.16
N ARG A 31 2.10 -4.06 15.22
CA ARG A 31 1.79 -5.20 14.35
C ARG A 31 0.35 -5.69 14.55
N SER A 32 -0.12 -5.78 15.78
CA SER A 32 -1.48 -6.26 16.11
C SER A 32 -2.57 -5.32 15.59
N GLU A 33 -2.38 -4.01 15.74
CA GLU A 33 -3.28 -3.01 15.16
C GLU A 33 -3.29 -3.10 13.63
N GLY A 34 -2.11 -3.24 13.01
CA GLY A 34 -1.99 -3.43 11.56
C GLY A 34 -2.74 -4.66 11.07
N GLN A 35 -2.59 -5.80 11.74
CA GLN A 35 -3.31 -7.04 11.44
C GLN A 35 -4.83 -6.85 11.54
N ALA A 36 -5.31 -6.14 12.57
CA ALA A 36 -6.72 -5.86 12.75
C ALA A 36 -7.29 -4.98 11.61
N GLN A 37 -6.54 -3.95 11.19
CA GLN A 37 -6.93 -3.10 10.05
C GLN A 37 -6.97 -3.90 8.75
N VAL A 38 -5.94 -4.71 8.47
CA VAL A 38 -5.85 -5.52 7.25
C VAL A 38 -6.96 -6.56 7.18
N LYS A 39 -7.23 -7.27 8.28
CA LYS A 39 -8.33 -8.24 8.35
C LYS A 39 -9.68 -7.58 8.02
N ARG A 40 -9.92 -6.38 8.57
CA ARG A 40 -11.14 -5.62 8.33
C ARG A 40 -11.26 -5.17 6.86
N ALA A 41 -10.19 -4.64 6.28
CA ALA A 41 -10.19 -4.24 4.87
C ALA A 41 -10.49 -5.43 3.95
N LEU A 42 -9.86 -6.59 4.20
CA LEU A 42 -10.15 -7.81 3.43
C LEU A 42 -11.61 -8.23 3.54
N GLN A 43 -12.24 -8.10 4.70
CA GLN A 43 -13.68 -8.37 4.87
C GLN A 43 -14.56 -7.45 4.00
N PHE A 44 -14.22 -6.16 3.89
CA PHE A 44 -14.98 -5.22 3.07
C PHE A 44 -14.84 -5.46 1.56
N PHE A 45 -13.69 -6.01 1.13
CA PHE A 45 -13.37 -6.16 -0.30
C PHE A 45 -13.44 -7.60 -0.81
N GLY A 46 -14.22 -8.47 -0.15
CA GLY A 46 -14.46 -9.84 -0.60
C GLY A 46 -13.24 -10.75 -0.49
N GLY A 47 -12.39 -10.51 0.51
CA GLY A 47 -11.19 -11.31 0.78
C GLY A 47 -9.96 -10.93 -0.04
N ARG A 48 -10.03 -9.89 -0.89
CA ARG A 48 -8.92 -9.50 -1.77
C ARG A 48 -8.75 -7.98 -1.90
N VAL A 49 -7.50 -7.53 -1.90
CA VAL A 49 -7.08 -6.15 -2.21
C VAL A 49 -6.05 -6.14 -3.35
N ASP A 50 -6.16 -5.21 -4.29
CA ASP A 50 -5.27 -5.17 -5.45
C ASP A 50 -3.94 -4.47 -5.13
N VAL A 51 -3.98 -3.40 -4.36
CA VAL A 51 -2.78 -2.71 -3.88
C VAL A 51 -2.93 -2.38 -2.40
N TYR A 52 -2.10 -2.99 -1.55
CA TYR A 52 -2.10 -2.69 -0.11
C TYR A 52 -0.83 -1.91 0.25
N GLN A 53 -0.99 -0.71 0.81
CA GLN A 53 0.11 0.21 0.99
C GLN A 53 0.40 0.50 2.47
N ILE A 54 1.67 0.61 2.84
CA ILE A 54 2.07 1.07 4.17
C ILE A 54 1.95 2.60 4.19
N HIS A 55 1.11 3.13 5.08
CA HIS A 55 0.83 4.56 5.13
C HIS A 55 1.86 5.34 5.95
N ASN A 56 2.38 6.41 5.37
CA ASN A 56 3.39 7.29 5.98
C ASN A 56 4.60 6.54 6.55
N LEU A 57 4.93 5.38 5.97
CA LEU A 57 6.01 4.49 6.42
C LEU A 57 5.90 4.07 7.89
N ALA A 58 4.71 4.22 8.50
CA ALA A 58 4.48 3.87 9.89
C ALA A 58 4.73 2.37 10.09
N ASN A 59 5.65 2.05 11.00
CA ASN A 59 6.03 0.68 11.37
C ASN A 59 6.26 -0.25 10.15
N TRP A 60 6.88 0.27 9.09
CA TRP A 60 6.98 -0.44 7.81
C TRP A 60 7.79 -1.74 7.91
N LEU A 61 8.76 -1.82 8.83
CA LEU A 61 9.57 -3.01 9.08
C LEU A 61 8.73 -4.21 9.55
N GLU A 62 7.69 -3.95 10.35
CA GLU A 62 6.78 -4.99 10.86
C GLU A 62 5.65 -5.31 9.86
N HIS A 63 5.13 -4.28 9.19
CA HIS A 63 4.01 -4.48 8.27
C HIS A 63 4.44 -5.12 6.96
N LEU A 64 5.67 -4.91 6.50
CA LEU A 64 6.13 -5.42 5.21
C LEU A 64 6.15 -6.97 5.14
N PRO A 65 6.73 -7.72 6.10
CA PRO A 65 6.62 -9.18 6.14
C PRO A 65 5.18 -9.69 6.22
N MET A 66 4.32 -8.99 6.96
CA MET A 66 2.90 -9.34 7.04
C MET A 66 2.20 -9.21 5.68
N LEU A 67 2.44 -8.12 4.95
CA LEU A 67 1.84 -7.90 3.63
C LEU A 67 2.40 -8.87 2.58
N GLU A 68 3.64 -9.33 2.72
CA GLU A 68 4.20 -10.38 1.86
C GLU A 68 3.50 -11.72 2.04
N GLY A 69 3.27 -12.17 3.27
CA GLY A 69 2.52 -13.41 3.49
C GLY A 69 1.10 -13.37 2.89
N LEU A 70 0.46 -12.19 2.90
CA LEU A 70 -0.83 -11.98 2.25
C LEU A 70 -0.75 -11.88 0.72
N LYS A 71 0.40 -11.47 0.19
CA LYS A 71 0.67 -11.49 -1.24
C LYS A 71 0.88 -12.94 -1.72
N GLU A 72 1.65 -13.72 -0.98
CA GLU A 72 1.88 -15.15 -1.23
C GLU A 72 0.59 -15.96 -1.15
N SER A 73 -0.32 -15.62 -0.23
CA SER A 73 -1.65 -16.26 -0.13
C SER A 73 -2.66 -15.77 -1.20
N GLY A 74 -2.28 -14.83 -2.07
CA GLY A 74 -3.13 -14.29 -3.14
C GLY A 74 -4.21 -13.30 -2.69
N GLN A 75 -4.25 -12.95 -1.40
CA GLN A 75 -5.19 -11.98 -0.83
C GLN A 75 -4.81 -10.53 -1.20
N ILE A 76 -3.53 -10.28 -1.46
CA ILE A 76 -3.02 -9.00 -1.93
C ILE A 76 -2.27 -9.20 -3.25
N ARG A 77 -2.53 -8.37 -4.27
CA ARG A 77 -1.80 -8.49 -5.55
C ARG A 77 -0.47 -7.72 -5.55
N ALA A 78 -0.45 -6.51 -5.00
CA ALA A 78 0.75 -5.68 -4.94
C ALA A 78 0.89 -4.98 -3.58
N ILE A 79 2.14 -4.81 -3.15
CA ILE A 79 2.48 -4.06 -1.94
C ILE A 79 2.96 -2.67 -2.35
N GLY A 80 2.55 -1.64 -1.62
CA GLY A 80 3.06 -0.29 -1.84
C GLY A 80 3.50 0.42 -0.58
N ALA A 81 4.07 1.60 -0.76
CA ALA A 81 4.43 2.51 0.32
C ALA A 81 4.00 3.92 -0.02
N THR A 82 3.58 4.69 0.99
CA THR A 82 3.11 6.06 0.79
C THR A 82 3.77 7.01 1.77
N HIS A 83 3.94 8.26 1.36
CA HIS A 83 4.27 9.34 2.29
C HIS A 83 3.82 10.69 1.71
N TYR A 84 3.29 11.57 2.57
CA TYR A 84 2.81 12.90 2.15
C TYR A 84 3.91 13.98 2.17
N SER A 85 4.93 13.84 3.01
CA SER A 85 6.02 14.81 3.13
C SER A 85 7.27 14.40 2.35
N HIS A 86 7.91 15.38 1.70
CA HIS A 86 9.20 15.24 1.04
C HIS A 86 10.34 14.89 2.01
N SER A 87 10.23 15.27 3.29
CA SER A 87 11.26 14.98 4.30
C SER A 87 11.49 13.49 4.50
N ALA A 88 10.49 12.65 4.21
CA ALA A 88 10.59 11.20 4.35
C ALA A 88 11.14 10.49 3.11
N PHE A 89 11.53 11.21 2.05
CA PHE A 89 12.00 10.57 0.81
C PHE A 89 13.25 9.71 1.03
N ASN A 90 14.12 10.07 1.95
CA ASN A 90 15.27 9.21 2.30
C ASN A 90 14.81 7.86 2.88
N GLU A 91 13.79 7.86 3.72
CA GLU A 91 13.22 6.62 4.28
C GLU A 91 12.47 5.82 3.21
N LEU A 92 11.66 6.50 2.38
CA LEU A 92 10.97 5.86 1.26
C LEU A 92 11.94 5.17 0.30
N ARG A 93 13.11 5.77 0.02
CA ARG A 93 14.18 5.14 -0.77
C ARG A 93 14.73 3.87 -0.11
N LYS A 94 14.81 3.80 1.23
CA LYS A 94 15.21 2.56 1.92
C LYS A 94 14.19 1.45 1.66
N VAL A 95 12.90 1.77 1.77
CA VAL A 95 11.84 0.80 1.46
C VAL A 95 11.89 0.35 0.00
N ILE A 96 12.05 1.27 -0.95
CA ILE A 96 12.20 0.93 -2.38
C ILE A 96 13.39 -0.01 -2.61
N LYS A 97 14.54 0.26 -1.99
CA LYS A 97 15.76 -0.55 -2.13
C LYS A 97 15.62 -1.97 -1.60
N THR A 98 14.61 -2.27 -0.78
CA THR A 98 14.34 -3.66 -0.37
C THR A 98 13.88 -4.53 -1.54
N GLY A 99 13.32 -3.94 -2.61
CA GLY A 99 12.71 -4.67 -3.71
C GLY A 99 11.38 -5.35 -3.38
N ARG A 100 10.84 -5.14 -2.16
CA ARG A 100 9.65 -5.85 -1.63
C ARG A 100 8.32 -5.14 -1.89
N ILE A 101 8.37 -3.89 -2.32
CA ILE A 101 7.17 -3.14 -2.76
C ILE A 101 7.13 -3.09 -4.28
N SER A 102 5.97 -2.78 -4.87
CA SER A 102 5.74 -2.62 -6.33
C SER A 102 5.13 -1.25 -6.69
N VAL A 103 4.62 -0.50 -5.71
CA VAL A 103 3.91 0.77 -5.91
C VAL A 103 4.37 1.82 -4.90
N ILE A 104 4.44 3.08 -5.33
CA ILE A 104 4.53 4.21 -4.40
C ILE A 104 3.40 5.20 -4.65
N GLN A 105 2.87 5.79 -3.58
CA GLN A 105 1.93 6.91 -3.65
C GLN A 105 2.52 8.10 -2.91
N ILE A 106 2.84 9.15 -3.66
CA ILE A 106 3.51 10.36 -3.18
C ILE A 106 2.78 11.60 -3.72
N PRO A 107 2.89 12.77 -3.06
CA PRO A 107 2.29 13.98 -3.58
C PRO A 107 2.97 14.40 -4.90
N TYR A 108 2.15 14.73 -5.88
CA TYR A 108 2.61 15.30 -7.13
C TYR A 108 1.49 16.09 -7.79
N ASN A 109 1.74 17.38 -8.03
CA ASN A 109 0.85 18.28 -8.77
C ASN A 109 1.68 19.45 -9.33
N PRO A 110 1.12 20.37 -10.15
CA PRO A 110 1.89 21.47 -10.74
C PRO A 110 2.59 22.37 -9.72
N LEU A 111 2.04 22.53 -8.52
CA LEU A 111 2.58 23.34 -7.43
C LEU A 111 3.53 22.54 -6.51
N GLN A 112 3.49 21.20 -6.57
CA GLN A 112 4.27 20.30 -5.72
C GLN A 112 4.94 19.22 -6.58
N ARG A 113 6.19 19.47 -6.97
CA ARG A 113 6.96 18.68 -7.97
C ARG A 113 8.21 18.03 -7.40
N GLU A 114 8.45 18.15 -6.10
CA GLU A 114 9.66 17.69 -5.42
C GLU A 114 9.80 16.16 -5.47
N SER A 115 8.70 15.42 -5.64
CA SER A 115 8.67 13.98 -5.91
C SER A 115 9.49 13.56 -7.14
N ARG A 116 9.76 14.47 -8.08
CA ARG A 116 10.73 14.23 -9.18
C ARG A 116 12.14 13.90 -8.69
N LYS A 117 12.48 14.28 -7.45
CA LYS A 117 13.76 13.95 -6.82
C LYS A 117 13.82 12.49 -6.33
N ILE A 118 12.70 11.74 -6.33
CA ILE A 118 12.73 10.30 -6.12
C ILE A 118 13.20 9.62 -7.41
N SER A 119 14.49 9.74 -7.68
CA SER A 119 15.17 8.91 -8.66
C SER A 119 15.74 7.69 -7.93
N CYS A 120 15.14 6.54 -8.15
CA CYS A 120 15.72 5.24 -7.81
C CYS A 120 15.53 4.35 -9.03
N ARG A 121 16.61 3.71 -9.48
CA ARG A 121 16.44 2.51 -10.32
C ARG A 121 15.73 1.50 -9.44
N TRP A 122 14.51 1.15 -9.82
CA TRP A 122 13.88 -0.03 -9.30
C TRP A 122 14.81 -1.21 -9.60
N PRO A 123 15.07 -2.10 -8.62
CA PRO A 123 15.73 -3.36 -8.95
C PRO A 123 14.93 -4.03 -10.09
N PRO A 124 15.59 -4.72 -11.03
CA PRO A 124 14.90 -5.38 -12.12
C PRO A 124 13.97 -6.45 -11.53
N THR A 125 12.69 -6.13 -11.41
CA THR A 125 11.68 -7.02 -10.82
C THR A 125 10.56 -7.40 -11.79
N TRP A 126 10.76 -7.14 -13.08
CA TRP A 126 9.78 -7.47 -14.10
C TRP A 126 10.44 -8.22 -15.26
N GLY A 127 10.43 -9.54 -15.19
CA GLY A 127 10.26 -10.36 -16.39
C GLY A 127 8.78 -10.32 -16.73
N TRP A 128 8.42 -9.55 -17.75
CA TRP A 128 7.14 -9.74 -18.42
C TRP A 128 7.36 -10.87 -19.41
N GLU A 129 7.10 -12.10 -18.97
CA GLU A 129 6.78 -13.22 -19.87
C GLU A 129 5.25 -13.34 -19.97
#